data_AF-A0A816EQE6-F1
#
_entry.id   AF-A0A816EQE6-F1
#
_cell.length_a   1.000
_cell.length_b   1.000
_cell.length_c   1.000
_cell.angle_alpha   90.00
_cell.angle_beta   90.00
_cell.angle_gamma   90.00
#
_symmetry.space_group_name_H-M   'P 1'
#
loop_
_entity.id
_entity.type
_entity.pdbx_description
1 polymer ?
#
loop_
_entity_poly.entity_id
_entity_poly.type
_entity_poly.pdbx_seq_one_letter_code
_entity_poly.pdbx_strand_id
1 'polypeptide(L)'
;MMRNVPHTYCWSPSLIPKPADWNSNIDVSGYFFHPQASNGTLPQDLHTFLKNGDRPLYIGFGSIDGHDRERLFKIICHALERTGRRAIVCRKLVITENYEHTSIFPIGDFSHDLLFKYVDGICHHGGAGTTAAGLRAGLPTIVIPFFGDQYFWGDVVQQSGAGPGPLPAATLTTETLVSAITIISNDQVMKRVAQDLGNRIRNENGCQAAVESFHRQLPLQRMRSDLEGTYPACFRIPNYNLQVSWPVAQVLFSHALLTQDELIPWATRDHGIQLLAQALAHCDRSLSHMDLNGSTLESD
;
A
#
# COMPACT_ATOMS: atom_id res chain seq x y z
N MET A 1 6.44 -19.23 19.04
CA MET A 1 7.56 -18.86 18.16
C MET A 1 6.98 -18.45 16.81
N MET A 2 7.05 -17.17 16.43
CA MET A 2 6.89 -16.82 15.02
C MET A 2 7.94 -17.63 14.25
N ARG A 3 7.49 -18.40 13.25
CA ARG A 3 8.39 -19.13 12.38
C ARG A 3 9.32 -18.10 11.73
N ASN A 4 10.60 -18.44 11.57
CA ASN A 4 11.61 -17.61 10.90
C ASN A 4 11.35 -17.59 9.37
N VAL A 5 10.14 -17.22 8.98
CA VAL A 5 9.72 -17.14 7.59
C VAL A 5 10.19 -15.80 7.07
N PRO A 6 10.93 -15.78 5.95
CA PRO A 6 11.39 -14.54 5.39
C PRO A 6 10.23 -13.70 4.83
N HIS A 7 10.13 -12.43 5.21
CA HIS A 7 9.04 -11.52 4.85
C HIS A 7 9.59 -10.16 4.40
N THR A 8 8.91 -9.51 3.46
CA THR A 8 9.30 -8.18 2.97
C THR A 8 8.12 -7.23 3.04
N TYR A 9 8.29 -6.08 3.69
CA TYR A 9 7.31 -5.01 3.75
C TYR A 9 7.48 -4.06 2.55
N CYS A 10 6.37 -3.73 1.92
CA CYS A 10 6.34 -2.98 0.66
C CYS A 10 6.00 -1.49 0.89
N TRP A 11 6.68 -0.84 1.84
CA TRP A 11 6.63 0.60 2.06
C TRP A 11 7.98 1.24 1.80
N SER A 12 7.99 2.56 1.58
CA SER A 12 9.23 3.32 1.37
C SER A 12 10.14 3.30 2.61
N PRO A 13 11.41 2.83 2.50
CA PRO A 13 12.38 2.96 3.58
C PRO A 13 12.74 4.43 3.89
N SER A 14 12.50 5.35 2.95
CA SER A 14 12.66 6.79 3.17
C SER A 14 11.52 7.41 3.99
N LEU A 15 10.39 6.71 4.11
CA LEU A 15 9.27 7.08 4.95
C LEU A 15 9.37 6.40 6.33
N ILE A 16 9.49 5.06 6.33
CA ILE A 16 9.66 4.26 7.54
C ILE A 16 10.87 3.35 7.34
N PRO A 17 12.03 3.68 7.93
CA PRO A 17 13.20 2.83 7.82
C PRO A 17 12.95 1.49 8.52
N LYS A 18 13.69 0.45 8.10
CA LYS A 18 13.69 -0.84 8.81
C LYS A 18 14.14 -0.60 10.26
N PRO A 19 13.33 -0.96 11.28
CA PRO A 19 13.74 -0.87 12.68
C PRO A 19 15.01 -1.70 12.96
N ALA A 20 15.88 -1.18 13.83
CA ALA A 20 17.17 -1.80 14.13
C ALA A 20 17.06 -3.13 14.90
N ASP A 21 15.93 -3.34 15.58
CA ASP A 21 15.59 -4.54 16.34
C ASP A 21 14.97 -5.66 15.48
N TRP A 22 14.74 -5.42 14.19
CA TRP A 22 14.22 -6.43 13.28
C TRP A 22 15.30 -7.42 12.83
N ASN A 23 14.95 -8.70 12.87
CA ASN A 23 15.79 -9.79 12.40
C ASN A 23 16.14 -9.68 10.90
N SER A 24 17.18 -10.41 10.48
CA SER A 24 17.66 -10.43 9.09
C SER A 24 16.69 -11.07 8.09
N ASN A 25 15.70 -11.83 8.56
CA ASN A 25 14.66 -12.43 7.71
C ASN A 25 13.51 -11.45 7.38
N ILE A 26 13.54 -10.22 7.89
CA ILE A 26 12.51 -9.21 7.63
C ILE A 26 13.16 -8.05 6.87
N ASP A 27 12.64 -7.71 5.70
CA ASP A 27 13.17 -6.63 4.87
C ASP A 27 12.11 -5.58 4.56
N VAL A 28 12.55 -4.39 4.15
CA VAL A 28 11.71 -3.29 3.66
C VAL A 28 12.21 -2.94 2.27
N SER A 29 11.36 -3.11 1.24
CA SER A 29 11.79 -2.98 -0.15
C SER A 29 11.55 -1.61 -0.76
N GLY A 30 10.54 -0.87 -0.30
CA GLY A 30 9.93 0.20 -1.07
C GLY A 30 8.55 -0.17 -1.59
N TYR A 31 7.79 0.84 -2.01
CA TYR A 31 6.47 0.67 -2.63
C TYR A 31 6.55 0.05 -4.03
N PHE A 32 5.49 -0.67 -4.42
CA PHE A 32 5.33 -1.21 -5.78
C PHE A 32 4.39 -0.33 -6.58
N PHE A 33 4.96 0.57 -7.38
CA PHE A 33 4.18 1.39 -8.29
C PHE A 33 4.04 0.67 -9.63
N HIS A 34 2.79 0.45 -10.06
CA HIS A 34 2.54 0.01 -11.41
C HIS A 34 2.85 1.19 -12.36
N PRO A 35 3.71 1.03 -13.37
CA PRO A 35 3.86 2.03 -14.43
C PRO A 35 2.56 2.04 -15.24
N GLN A 36 1.57 2.80 -14.80
CA GLN A 36 0.36 3.02 -15.59
C GLN A 36 0.74 3.87 -16.80
N ALA A 37 0.23 3.49 -17.98
CA ALA A 37 0.49 4.20 -19.21
C ALA A 37 0.22 5.69 -19.03
N SER A 38 1.27 6.50 -19.13
CA SER A 38 1.26 7.96 -19.08
C SER A 38 0.48 8.63 -20.23
N ASN A 39 -0.26 7.83 -21.01
CA ASN A 39 -0.94 8.22 -22.24
C ASN A 39 -2.44 8.48 -22.05
N GLY A 40 -2.93 8.54 -20.81
CA GLY A 40 -4.30 8.98 -20.53
C GLY A 40 -4.43 10.48 -20.74
N THR A 41 -5.14 10.90 -21.79
CA THR A 41 -5.50 12.31 -21.99
C THR A 41 -6.46 12.75 -20.88
N LEU A 42 -6.25 13.93 -20.30
CA LEU A 42 -7.21 14.52 -19.36
C LEU A 42 -8.54 14.76 -20.09
N PRO A 43 -9.69 14.43 -19.46
CA PRO A 43 -10.99 14.87 -19.95
C PRO A 43 -11.02 16.38 -20.19
N GLN A 44 -11.67 16.82 -21.28
CA GLN A 44 -11.64 18.22 -21.72
C GLN A 44 -12.25 19.18 -20.69
N ASP A 45 -13.29 18.73 -19.98
CA ASP A 45 -13.93 19.41 -18.87
C ASP A 45 -12.98 19.59 -17.68
N LEU A 46 -12.24 18.54 -17.30
CA LEU A 46 -11.21 18.62 -16.25
C LEU A 46 -10.09 19.59 -16.64
N HIS A 47 -9.62 19.51 -17.89
CA HIS A 47 -8.61 20.43 -18.39
C HIS A 47 -9.09 21.89 -18.37
N THR A 48 -10.36 22.13 -18.70
CA THR A 48 -10.98 23.47 -18.62
C THR A 48 -11.08 23.97 -17.18
N PHE A 49 -11.52 23.11 -16.25
CA PHE A 49 -11.56 23.41 -14.81
C PHE A 49 -10.18 23.79 -14.26
N LEU A 50 -9.15 23.01 -14.61
CA LEU A 50 -7.77 23.24 -14.19
C LEU A 50 -7.24 24.59 -14.70
N LYS A 51 -7.56 24.98 -15.95
CA LYS A 51 -7.14 26.25 -16.55
C LYS A 51 -7.79 27.48 -15.92
N ASN A 52 -9.02 27.36 -15.44
CA ASN A 52 -9.83 28.49 -14.98
C ASN A 52 -9.61 28.86 -13.49
N GLY A 53 -8.39 28.68 -12.95
CA GLY A 53 -8.03 29.13 -11.59
C GLY A 53 -6.86 28.35 -10.96
N ASP A 54 -6.71 28.49 -9.64
CA ASP A 54 -5.58 27.94 -8.87
C ASP A 54 -5.62 26.41 -8.69
N ARG A 55 -4.45 25.77 -8.65
CA ARG A 55 -4.34 24.30 -8.49
C ARG A 55 -5.27 23.78 -7.37
N PRO A 56 -6.21 22.87 -7.70
CA PRO A 56 -7.17 22.37 -6.72
C PRO A 56 -6.52 21.39 -5.74
N LEU A 57 -7.22 21.04 -4.67
CA LEU A 57 -6.95 19.86 -3.87
C LEU A 57 -7.56 18.62 -4.51
N TYR A 58 -7.01 17.43 -4.27
CA TYR A 58 -7.73 16.19 -4.52
C TYR A 58 -8.40 15.71 -3.23
N ILE A 59 -9.67 15.29 -3.29
CA ILE A 59 -10.40 14.73 -2.15
C ILE A 59 -11.06 13.40 -2.54
N GLY A 60 -10.70 12.31 -1.86
CA GLY A 60 -11.29 11.01 -2.13
C GLY A 60 -11.12 10.00 -0.99
N PHE A 61 -12.22 9.38 -0.57
CA PHE A 61 -12.25 8.43 0.55
C PHE A 61 -12.41 6.96 0.14
N GLY A 62 -12.36 6.66 -1.16
CA GLY A 62 -12.65 5.31 -1.65
C GLY A 62 -14.14 4.97 -1.48
N SER A 63 -14.43 3.70 -1.22
CA SER A 63 -15.78 3.25 -0.88
C SER A 63 -16.06 3.56 0.60
N ILE A 64 -17.05 4.42 0.85
CA ILE A 64 -17.53 4.77 2.20
C ILE A 64 -19.03 4.50 2.29
N ASP A 65 -19.52 4.26 3.51
CA ASP A 65 -20.94 4.01 3.76
C ASP A 65 -21.82 5.25 3.47
N GLY A 66 -23.09 5.00 3.13
CA GLY A 66 -24.02 6.03 2.66
C GLY A 66 -24.29 7.15 3.67
N HIS A 67 -24.38 6.85 4.96
CA HIS A 67 -24.68 7.82 6.03
C HIS A 67 -23.51 8.78 6.29
N ASP A 68 -22.28 8.28 6.35
CA ASP A 68 -21.09 9.10 6.55
C ASP A 68 -20.81 10.00 5.35
N ARG A 69 -21.13 9.52 4.14
CA ARG A 69 -20.95 10.27 2.90
C ARG A 69 -21.65 11.64 2.92
N GLU A 70 -22.89 11.72 3.39
CA GLU A 70 -23.65 12.98 3.44
C GLU A 70 -23.06 14.02 4.37
N ARG A 71 -22.72 13.57 5.58
CA ARG A 71 -22.05 14.41 6.56
C ARG A 71 -20.71 14.91 6.01
N LEU A 72 -19.88 14.01 5.49
CA LEU A 72 -18.53 14.34 5.01
C LEU A 72 -18.57 15.30 3.81
N PHE A 73 -19.47 15.07 2.87
CA PHE A 73 -19.60 15.94 1.70
C PHE A 73 -20.01 17.36 2.10
N LYS A 74 -20.96 17.53 3.03
CA LYS A 74 -21.33 18.85 3.58
C LYS A 74 -20.14 19.55 4.24
N ILE A 75 -19.39 18.82 5.07
CA ILE A 75 -18.16 19.32 5.71
C ILE A 75 -17.14 19.81 4.67
N ILE A 76 -16.94 19.04 3.60
CA ILE A 76 -16.02 19.39 2.51
C ILE A 76 -16.46 20.66 1.80
N CYS A 77 -17.74 20.76 1.41
CA CYS A 77 -18.25 21.96 0.73
C CYS A 77 -18.02 23.21 1.59
N HIS A 78 -18.43 23.17 2.85
CA HIS A 78 -18.24 24.31 3.75
C HIS A 78 -16.77 24.64 4.02
N ALA A 79 -15.89 23.63 4.08
CA ALA A 79 -14.47 23.87 4.25
C ALA A 79 -13.84 24.52 3.00
N LEU A 80 -14.23 24.10 1.80
CA LEU A 80 -13.78 24.70 0.54
C LEU A 80 -14.29 26.12 0.36
N GLU A 81 -15.56 26.38 0.69
CA GLU A 81 -16.13 27.74 0.72
C GLU A 81 -15.32 28.67 1.63
N ARG A 82 -15.07 28.25 2.87
CA ARG A 82 -14.37 29.06 3.87
C ARG A 82 -12.90 29.29 3.56
N THR A 83 -12.27 28.34 2.88
CA THR A 83 -10.84 28.44 2.50
C THR A 83 -10.65 29.08 1.12
N GLY A 84 -11.73 29.26 0.35
CA GLY A 84 -11.66 29.72 -1.04
C GLY A 84 -10.95 28.75 -1.98
N ARG A 85 -10.77 27.49 -1.57
CA ARG A 85 -10.02 26.48 -2.33
C ARG A 85 -10.94 25.74 -3.29
N ARG A 86 -10.35 25.33 -4.41
CA ARG A 86 -10.99 24.44 -5.39
C ARG A 86 -10.59 23.00 -5.11
N ALA A 87 -11.45 22.05 -5.44
CA ALA A 87 -11.17 20.63 -5.27
C ALA A 87 -11.65 19.78 -6.44
N ILE A 88 -10.86 18.75 -6.75
CA ILE A 88 -11.28 17.61 -7.55
C ILE A 88 -11.74 16.55 -6.55
N VAL A 89 -13.01 16.15 -6.63
CA VAL A 89 -13.64 15.27 -5.65
C VAL A 89 -14.03 13.95 -6.31
N CYS A 90 -13.71 12.82 -5.68
CA CYS A 90 -14.15 11.51 -6.17
C CYS A 90 -15.69 11.47 -6.28
N ARG A 91 -16.22 11.08 -7.45
CA ARG A 91 -17.65 11.10 -7.77
C ARG A 91 -18.49 10.29 -6.80
N LYS A 92 -17.94 9.21 -6.26
CA LYS A 92 -18.59 8.35 -5.25
C LYS A 92 -18.93 9.11 -3.95
N LEU A 93 -18.25 10.22 -3.66
CA LEU A 93 -18.50 11.08 -2.50
C LEU A 93 -19.57 12.15 -2.75
N VAL A 94 -19.87 12.46 -4.01
CA VAL A 94 -20.82 13.51 -4.39
C VAL A 94 -22.25 12.94 -4.30
N ILE A 95 -23.14 13.65 -3.61
CA ILE A 95 -24.50 13.16 -3.32
C ILE A 95 -25.57 13.77 -4.20
N THR A 96 -25.37 14.98 -4.69
CA THR A 96 -26.33 15.63 -5.59
C THR A 96 -25.60 16.20 -6.79
N GLU A 97 -26.26 16.17 -7.94
CA GLU A 97 -25.78 16.83 -9.16
C GLU A 97 -26.07 18.33 -9.15
N ASN A 98 -26.82 18.82 -8.15
CA ASN A 98 -27.38 20.17 -8.09
C ASN A 98 -26.53 21.14 -7.26
N TYR A 99 -25.20 20.98 -7.29
CA TYR A 99 -24.29 21.90 -6.63
C TYR A 99 -23.70 22.87 -7.64
N GLU A 100 -24.17 24.12 -7.63
CA GLU A 100 -23.58 25.26 -8.34
C GLU A 100 -22.24 25.72 -7.71
N HIS A 101 -21.41 24.79 -7.22
CA HIS A 101 -20.07 25.13 -6.77
C HIS A 101 -19.08 25.02 -7.92
N THR A 102 -18.76 26.17 -8.51
CA THR A 102 -17.66 26.33 -9.47
C THR A 102 -16.30 25.88 -8.93
N SER A 103 -16.18 25.68 -7.61
CA SER A 103 -14.98 25.22 -6.92
C SER A 103 -14.81 23.70 -6.87
N ILE A 104 -15.83 22.89 -7.19
CA ILE A 104 -15.76 21.42 -7.12
C ILE A 104 -15.85 20.81 -8.51
N PHE A 105 -14.90 19.94 -8.83
CA PHE A 105 -14.93 19.11 -10.04
C PHE A 105 -15.09 17.63 -9.68
N PRO A 106 -16.25 16.99 -9.96
CA PRO A 106 -16.47 15.58 -9.66
C PRO A 106 -15.77 14.68 -10.68
N ILE A 107 -14.85 13.83 -10.24
CA ILE A 107 -14.11 12.89 -11.10
C ILE A 107 -14.45 11.43 -10.77
N GLY A 108 -14.67 10.62 -11.80
CA GLY A 108 -14.82 9.17 -11.65
C GLY A 108 -13.50 8.48 -11.28
N ASP A 109 -13.43 7.17 -11.49
CA ASP A 109 -12.19 6.42 -11.31
C ASP A 109 -11.15 6.92 -12.33
N PHE A 110 -10.07 7.53 -11.85
CA PHE A 110 -9.02 8.15 -12.66
C PHE A 110 -7.65 7.89 -12.03
N SER A 111 -6.61 7.79 -12.87
CA SER A 111 -5.25 7.50 -12.40
C SER A 111 -4.72 8.62 -11.50
N HIS A 112 -4.37 8.28 -10.25
CA HIS A 112 -3.71 9.21 -9.32
C HIS A 112 -2.37 9.70 -9.87
N ASP A 113 -1.60 8.83 -10.54
CA ASP A 113 -0.32 9.19 -11.15
C ASP A 113 -0.45 10.31 -12.20
N LEU A 114 -1.58 10.37 -12.92
CA LEU A 114 -1.86 11.46 -13.86
C LEU A 114 -2.46 12.68 -13.16
N LEU A 115 -3.42 12.46 -12.27
CA LEU A 115 -4.18 13.54 -11.62
C LEU A 115 -3.32 14.38 -10.66
N PHE A 116 -2.47 13.73 -9.87
CA PHE A 116 -1.73 14.38 -8.79
C PHE A 116 -0.69 15.39 -9.30
N LYS A 117 -0.36 15.35 -10.60
CA LYS A 117 0.47 16.37 -11.26
C LYS A 117 -0.19 17.75 -11.28
N TYR A 118 -1.51 17.83 -11.14
CA TYR A 118 -2.30 19.05 -11.31
C TYR A 118 -2.90 19.61 -10.01
N VAL A 119 -2.70 18.93 -8.88
CA VAL A 119 -3.25 19.34 -7.58
C VAL A 119 -2.16 19.91 -6.66
N ASP A 120 -2.53 20.65 -5.62
CA ASP A 120 -1.60 21.28 -4.66
C ASP A 120 -1.52 20.54 -3.30
N GLY A 121 -2.35 19.52 -3.12
CA GLY A 121 -2.42 18.69 -1.93
C GLY A 121 -3.52 17.65 -2.06
N ILE A 122 -3.52 16.65 -1.19
CA ILE A 122 -4.52 15.59 -1.19
C ILE A 122 -5.18 15.44 0.17
N CYS A 123 -6.44 15.03 0.17
CA CYS A 123 -7.20 14.65 1.35
C CYS A 123 -7.86 13.29 1.09
N HIS A 124 -7.52 12.28 1.88
CA HIS A 124 -8.02 10.92 1.66
C HIS A 124 -8.15 10.14 2.96
N HIS A 125 -8.66 8.93 2.86
CA HIS A 125 -9.01 8.09 4.00
C HIS A 125 -7.83 7.42 4.71
N GLY A 126 -6.58 7.61 4.24
CA GLY A 126 -5.41 6.94 4.82
C GLY A 126 -5.08 5.54 4.27
N GLY A 127 -5.75 5.03 3.23
CA GLY A 127 -5.39 3.72 2.66
C GLY A 127 -3.98 3.70 2.08
N ALA A 128 -3.22 2.64 2.39
CA ALA A 128 -1.78 2.51 2.09
C ALA A 128 -1.39 2.92 0.66
N GLY A 129 -2.13 2.48 -0.34
CA GLY A 129 -1.84 2.79 -1.75
C GLY A 129 -2.07 4.26 -2.11
N THR A 130 -3.11 4.91 -1.56
CA THR A 130 -3.37 6.34 -1.80
C THR A 130 -2.35 7.21 -1.04
N THR A 131 -1.99 6.82 0.18
CA THR A 131 -0.90 7.46 0.94
C THR A 131 0.40 7.41 0.14
N ALA A 132 0.77 6.22 -0.36
CA ALA A 132 1.96 6.02 -1.17
C ALA A 132 1.94 6.88 -2.44
N ALA A 133 0.80 6.96 -3.14
CA ALA A 133 0.65 7.78 -4.34
C ALA A 133 0.80 9.28 -4.06
N GLY A 134 0.21 9.78 -2.97
CA GLY A 134 0.32 11.18 -2.53
C GLY A 134 1.73 11.58 -2.18
N LEU A 135 2.37 10.77 -1.32
CA LEU A 135 3.76 10.99 -0.90
C LEU A 135 4.71 10.87 -2.08
N ARG A 136 4.54 9.87 -2.97
CA ARG A 136 5.31 9.76 -4.22
C ARG A 136 5.15 10.98 -5.12
N ALA A 137 3.97 11.59 -5.18
CA ALA A 137 3.73 12.82 -5.94
C ALA A 137 4.38 14.06 -5.28
N GLY A 138 4.84 13.94 -4.03
CA GLY A 138 5.43 15.03 -3.25
C GLY A 138 4.39 16.03 -2.75
N LEU A 139 3.17 15.57 -2.52
CA LEU A 139 2.05 16.43 -2.13
C LEU A 139 1.82 16.39 -0.62
N PRO A 140 1.58 17.56 0.02
CA PRO A 140 1.03 17.60 1.35
C PRO A 140 -0.26 16.78 1.45
N THR A 141 -0.38 15.97 2.50
CA THR A 141 -1.41 14.94 2.59
C THR A 141 -2.21 15.06 3.89
N ILE A 142 -3.52 15.29 3.78
CA ILE A 142 -4.48 15.22 4.89
C ILE A 142 -5.05 13.81 4.94
N VAL A 143 -4.99 13.17 6.11
CA VAL A 143 -5.54 11.83 6.33
C VAL A 143 -6.77 11.91 7.24
N ILE A 144 -7.89 11.40 6.75
CA ILE A 144 -9.17 11.29 7.47
C ILE A 144 -9.46 9.80 7.68
N PRO A 145 -8.92 9.18 8.73
CA PRO A 145 -9.07 7.74 8.94
C PRO A 145 -10.48 7.40 9.43
N PHE A 146 -10.97 6.25 8.95
CA PHE A 146 -12.19 5.60 9.38
C PHE A 146 -11.87 4.42 10.30
N PHE A 147 -10.96 3.53 9.89
CA PHE A 147 -10.64 2.30 10.63
C PHE A 147 -9.25 1.74 10.27
N GLY A 148 -8.78 0.76 11.06
CA GLY A 148 -7.64 -0.08 10.71
C GLY A 148 -6.32 0.67 10.52
N ASP A 149 -5.58 0.30 9.47
CA ASP A 149 -4.26 0.83 9.15
C ASP A 149 -4.25 2.31 8.73
N GLN A 150 -5.42 2.88 8.46
CA GLN A 150 -5.58 4.28 8.07
C GLN A 150 -5.07 5.25 9.13
N TYR A 151 -5.28 4.93 10.42
CA TYR A 151 -4.76 5.72 11.54
C TYR A 151 -3.22 5.69 11.55
N PHE A 152 -2.65 4.50 11.39
CA PHE A 152 -1.20 4.33 11.30
C PHE A 152 -0.60 5.17 10.16
N TRP A 153 -1.19 5.14 8.96
CA TRP A 153 -0.70 5.96 7.85
C TRP A 153 -0.87 7.46 8.09
N GLY A 154 -1.93 7.88 8.79
CA GLY A 154 -2.10 9.26 9.23
C GLY A 154 -0.97 9.72 10.17
N ASP A 155 -0.64 8.90 11.17
CA ASP A 155 0.45 9.17 12.09
C ASP A 155 1.81 9.20 11.37
N VAL A 156 2.04 8.28 10.44
CA VAL A 156 3.26 8.24 9.63
C VAL A 156 3.41 9.50 8.76
N VAL A 157 2.33 9.95 8.13
CA VAL A 157 2.32 11.20 7.34
C VAL A 157 2.67 12.39 8.23
N GLN A 158 2.04 12.51 9.40
CA GLN A 158 2.33 13.58 10.35
C GLN A 158 3.79 13.54 10.82
N GLN A 159 4.28 12.37 11.25
CA GLN A 159 5.65 12.20 11.76
C GLN A 159 6.70 12.49 10.69
N SER A 160 6.39 12.22 9.42
CA SER A 160 7.26 12.56 8.29
C SER A 160 7.31 14.06 8.00
N GLY A 161 6.38 14.86 8.54
CA GLY A 161 6.22 16.28 8.25
C GLY A 161 5.57 16.58 6.90
N ALA A 162 5.05 15.57 6.19
CA ALA A 162 4.40 15.71 4.89
C ALA A 162 2.88 15.99 4.99
N GLY A 163 2.35 16.17 6.20
CA GLY A 163 0.94 16.49 6.41
C GLY A 163 0.64 16.86 7.86
N PRO A 164 -0.56 17.40 8.13
CA PRO A 164 -1.03 17.62 9.49
C PRO A 164 -1.36 16.28 10.19
N GLY A 165 -1.67 16.34 11.48
CA GLY A 165 -2.15 15.17 12.21
C GLY A 165 -3.44 14.60 11.63
N PRO A 166 -3.68 13.28 11.80
CA PRO A 166 -4.88 12.65 11.29
C PRO A 166 -6.15 13.28 11.87
N LEU A 167 -7.20 13.36 11.05
CA LEU A 167 -8.51 13.89 11.44
C LEU A 167 -9.54 12.77 11.40
N PRO A 168 -9.75 12.02 12.50
CA PRO A 168 -10.66 10.87 12.50
C PRO A 168 -12.06 11.23 12.01
N ALA A 169 -12.61 10.44 11.09
CA ALA A 169 -13.90 10.72 10.44
C ALA A 169 -15.03 10.91 11.47
N ALA A 170 -15.02 10.11 12.55
CA ALA A 170 -16.02 10.16 13.61
C ALA A 170 -16.14 11.55 14.26
N THR A 171 -15.01 12.23 14.49
CA THR A 171 -14.93 13.53 15.18
C THR A 171 -14.63 14.69 14.23
N LEU A 172 -14.60 14.45 12.91
CA LEU A 172 -14.35 15.47 11.90
C LEU A 172 -15.42 16.57 11.94
N THR A 173 -14.96 17.82 11.86
CA THR A 173 -15.80 19.01 11.75
C THR A 173 -15.32 19.90 10.60
N THR A 174 -16.13 20.86 10.19
CA THR A 174 -15.74 21.87 9.20
C THR A 174 -14.51 22.65 9.68
N GLU A 175 -14.45 23.03 10.95
CA GLU A 175 -13.36 23.81 11.53
C GLU A 175 -12.03 23.07 11.47
N THR A 176 -12.04 21.77 11.82
CA THR A 176 -10.82 20.96 11.79
C THR A 176 -10.32 20.75 10.37
N LEU A 177 -11.24 20.53 9.41
CA LEU A 177 -10.86 20.43 7.99
C LEU A 177 -10.37 21.76 7.40
N VAL A 178 -11.02 22.88 7.73
CA VAL A 178 -10.58 24.24 7.33
C VAL A 178 -9.16 24.50 7.82
N SER A 179 -8.88 24.18 9.09
CA SER A 179 -7.55 24.33 9.67
C SER A 179 -6.51 23.50 8.90
N ALA A 180 -6.79 22.22 8.65
CA ALA A 180 -5.89 21.34 7.91
C ALA A 180 -5.65 21.81 6.46
N ILE A 181 -6.70 22.23 5.73
CA ILE A 181 -6.57 22.79 4.37
C ILE A 181 -5.70 24.05 4.39
N THR A 182 -5.89 24.91 5.38
CA THR A 182 -5.11 26.15 5.54
C THR A 182 -3.63 25.83 5.78
N ILE A 183 -3.34 24.85 6.64
CA ILE A 183 -1.98 24.38 6.93
C ILE A 183 -1.30 23.89 5.64
N ILE A 184 -1.89 22.91 4.94
CA ILE A 184 -1.25 22.33 3.74
C ILE A 184 -1.09 23.35 2.61
N SER A 185 -1.93 24.38 2.56
CA SER A 185 -1.87 25.42 1.53
C SER A 185 -0.74 26.42 1.79
N ASN A 186 -0.50 26.77 3.06
CA ASN A 186 0.36 27.88 3.44
C ASN A 186 1.73 27.46 3.98
N ASP A 187 1.86 26.26 4.55
CA ASP A 187 3.11 25.77 5.14
C ASP A 187 4.13 25.38 4.05
N GLN A 188 5.07 26.29 3.79
CA GLN A 188 6.14 26.08 2.81
C GLN A 188 7.15 25.02 3.25
N VAL A 189 7.33 24.79 4.55
CA VAL A 189 8.23 23.76 5.06
C VAL A 189 7.62 22.40 4.80
N MET A 190 6.35 22.21 5.13
CA MET A 190 5.61 20.97 4.83
C MET A 190 5.61 20.66 3.33
N LYS A 191 5.38 21.66 2.47
CA LYS A 191 5.47 21.48 1.00
C LYS A 191 6.85 21.01 0.55
N ARG A 192 7.94 21.58 1.09
CA ARG A 192 9.31 21.14 0.77
C ARG A 192 9.59 19.73 1.27
N VAL A 193 9.21 19.42 2.51
CA VAL A 193 9.37 18.08 3.09
C VAL A 193 8.63 17.02 2.27
N ALA A 194 7.38 17.31 1.87
CA ALA A 194 6.61 16.42 0.99
C ALA A 194 7.32 16.23 -0.35
N GLN A 195 7.82 17.29 -0.98
CA GLN A 195 8.56 17.21 -2.25
C GLN A 195 9.85 16.40 -2.13
N ASP A 196 10.65 16.61 -1.08
CA ASP A 196 11.89 15.89 -0.84
C ASP A 196 11.63 14.40 -0.58
N LEU A 197 10.61 14.09 0.22
CA LEU A 197 10.17 12.71 0.44
C LEU A 197 9.69 12.07 -0.86
N GLY A 198 8.90 12.79 -1.67
CA GLY A 198 8.47 12.31 -2.98
C GLY A 198 9.64 12.06 -3.94
N ASN A 199 10.67 12.91 -3.91
CA ASN A 199 11.90 12.70 -4.68
C ASN A 199 12.61 11.40 -4.24
N ARG A 200 12.75 11.16 -2.93
CA ARG A 200 13.33 9.91 -2.43
C ARG A 200 12.53 8.68 -2.85
N ILE A 201 11.21 8.71 -2.68
CA ILE A 201 10.31 7.61 -3.07
C ILE A 201 10.40 7.33 -4.58
N ARG A 202 10.47 8.36 -5.43
CA ARG A 202 10.62 8.17 -6.89
C ARG A 202 11.97 7.58 -7.30
N ASN A 203 13.00 7.74 -6.49
CA ASN A 203 14.34 7.17 -6.72
C ASN A 203 14.48 5.75 -6.14
N GLU A 204 13.46 5.24 -5.43
CA GLU A 204 13.42 3.86 -4.97
C GLU A 204 12.94 2.92 -6.08
N ASN A 205 13.48 1.70 -6.11
CA ASN A 205 12.98 0.62 -6.96
C ASN A 205 12.48 -0.53 -6.09
N GLY A 206 11.26 -0.38 -5.57
CA GLY A 206 10.65 -1.34 -4.64
C GLY A 206 10.56 -2.75 -5.21
N CYS A 207 10.15 -2.89 -6.48
CA CYS A 207 10.02 -4.19 -7.13
C CYS A 207 11.38 -4.91 -7.23
N GLN A 208 12.43 -4.21 -7.67
CA GLN A 208 13.78 -4.78 -7.76
C GLN A 208 14.30 -5.16 -6.37
N ALA A 209 14.16 -4.28 -5.38
CA ALA A 209 14.59 -4.53 -4.00
C ALA A 209 13.85 -5.72 -3.37
N ALA A 210 12.57 -5.92 -3.69
CA ALA A 210 11.79 -7.07 -3.25
C ALA A 210 12.26 -8.38 -3.90
N VAL A 211 12.58 -8.37 -5.19
CA VAL A 211 13.16 -9.53 -5.89
C VAL A 211 14.53 -9.89 -5.30
N GLU A 212 15.38 -8.89 -5.04
CA GLU A 212 16.67 -9.09 -4.38
C GLU A 212 16.50 -9.63 -2.96
N SER A 213 15.53 -9.11 -2.21
CA SER A 213 15.16 -9.62 -0.88
C SER A 213 14.75 -11.08 -0.95
N PHE A 214 13.85 -11.44 -1.85
CA PHE A 214 13.41 -12.80 -2.07
C PHE A 214 14.60 -13.73 -2.36
N HIS A 215 15.47 -13.36 -3.31
CA HIS A 215 16.64 -14.19 -3.65
C HIS A 215 17.65 -14.33 -2.51
N ARG A 216 17.89 -13.27 -1.73
CA ARG A 216 18.77 -13.31 -0.56
C ARG A 216 18.23 -14.23 0.53
N GLN A 217 16.91 -14.32 0.64
CA GLN A 217 16.23 -15.11 1.65
C GLN A 217 16.03 -16.60 1.25
N LEU A 218 16.30 -16.96 0.00
CA LEU A 218 16.26 -18.36 -0.44
C LEU A 218 17.38 -19.18 0.21
N PRO A 219 17.09 -20.37 0.78
CA PRO A 219 18.10 -21.26 1.32
C PRO A 219 18.83 -22.01 0.19
N LEU A 220 19.57 -21.29 -0.67
CA LEU A 220 20.13 -21.83 -1.92
C LEU A 220 21.00 -23.07 -1.70
N GLN A 221 21.76 -23.13 -0.60
CA GLN A 221 22.54 -24.32 -0.23
C GLN A 221 21.68 -25.57 -0.03
N ARG A 222 20.45 -25.40 0.47
CA ARG A 222 19.49 -26.51 0.66
C ARG A 222 18.66 -26.79 -0.59
N MET A 223 18.74 -25.94 -1.61
CA MET A 223 17.98 -26.08 -2.85
C MET A 223 18.82 -26.61 -4.03
N ARG A 224 20.14 -26.45 -4.01
CA ARG A 224 21.04 -26.80 -5.11
C ARG A 224 21.66 -28.18 -4.95
N SER A 225 22.10 -28.79 -6.04
CA SER A 225 22.85 -30.04 -5.96
C SER A 225 24.23 -29.81 -5.35
N ASP A 226 24.67 -30.76 -4.49
CA ASP A 226 25.98 -30.73 -3.84
C ASP A 226 27.13 -31.01 -4.82
N LEU A 227 26.86 -31.79 -5.88
CA LEU A 227 27.88 -32.19 -6.86
C LEU A 227 27.92 -31.26 -8.09
N GLU A 228 26.82 -30.57 -8.39
CA GLU A 228 26.74 -29.56 -9.47
C GLU A 228 25.76 -28.43 -9.09
N GLY A 229 26.30 -27.39 -8.45
CA GLY A 229 25.52 -26.32 -7.82
C GLY A 229 24.70 -25.44 -8.77
N THR A 230 24.87 -25.57 -10.09
CA THR A 230 24.03 -24.86 -11.08
C THR A 230 22.61 -25.43 -11.19
N TYR A 231 22.40 -26.70 -10.82
CA TYR A 231 21.09 -27.35 -10.87
C TYR A 231 20.42 -27.44 -9.48
N PRO A 232 19.08 -27.37 -9.43
CA PRO A 232 18.36 -27.67 -8.21
C PRO A 232 18.50 -29.15 -7.82
N ALA A 233 18.53 -29.42 -6.53
CA ALA A 233 18.46 -30.77 -6.00
C ALA A 233 17.05 -31.34 -6.25
N CYS A 234 17.00 -32.54 -6.83
CA CYS A 234 15.78 -33.29 -7.09
C CYS A 234 15.68 -34.55 -6.23
N PHE A 235 16.83 -35.04 -5.72
CA PHE A 235 16.90 -36.27 -4.94
C PHE A 235 17.88 -36.14 -3.78
N ARG A 236 17.62 -36.89 -2.70
CA ARG A 236 18.58 -37.19 -1.62
C ARG A 236 19.19 -38.57 -1.86
N ILE A 237 20.48 -38.69 -1.57
CA ILE A 237 21.18 -39.97 -1.42
C ILE A 237 21.55 -40.13 0.06
N PRO A 238 20.72 -40.80 0.87
CA PRO A 238 20.88 -40.84 2.32
C PRO A 238 22.24 -41.40 2.77
N ASN A 239 22.73 -42.44 2.10
CA ASN A 239 23.98 -43.13 2.43
C ASN A 239 25.20 -42.21 2.41
N TYR A 240 25.21 -41.20 1.53
CA TYR A 240 26.29 -40.22 1.41
C TYR A 240 25.93 -38.86 1.99
N ASN A 241 24.71 -38.71 2.53
CA ASN A 241 24.13 -37.44 2.95
C ASN A 241 24.24 -36.34 1.87
N LEU A 242 24.04 -36.72 0.60
CA LEU A 242 24.10 -35.81 -0.55
C LEU A 242 22.70 -35.47 -1.06
N GLN A 243 22.55 -34.27 -1.60
CA GLN A 243 21.43 -33.85 -2.43
C GLN A 243 21.90 -33.62 -3.87
N VAL A 244 21.27 -34.29 -4.82
CA VAL A 244 21.70 -34.31 -6.23
C VAL A 244 20.60 -33.86 -7.17
N SER A 245 20.99 -33.24 -8.27
CA SER A 245 20.09 -32.88 -9.35
C SER A 245 19.77 -34.10 -10.22
N TRP A 246 18.75 -33.97 -11.07
CA TRP A 246 18.40 -35.02 -12.03
C TRP A 246 19.55 -35.37 -13.01
N PRO A 247 20.26 -34.39 -13.64
CA PRO A 247 21.41 -34.70 -14.49
C PRO A 247 22.53 -35.43 -13.76
N VAL A 248 22.85 -35.04 -12.52
CA VAL A 248 23.89 -35.70 -11.71
C VAL A 248 23.49 -37.15 -11.42
N ALA A 249 22.24 -37.39 -11.02
CA ALA A 249 21.74 -38.74 -10.78
C ALA A 249 21.86 -39.63 -12.03
N GLN A 250 21.53 -39.10 -13.22
CA GLN A 250 21.67 -39.83 -14.48
C GLN A 250 23.12 -40.23 -14.79
N VAL A 251 24.08 -39.34 -14.53
CA VAL A 251 25.51 -39.65 -14.70
C VAL A 251 25.94 -40.76 -13.75
N LEU A 252 25.54 -40.70 -12.47
CA LEU A 252 25.85 -41.73 -11.47
C LEU A 252 25.27 -43.10 -11.86
N PHE A 253 24.05 -43.15 -12.38
CA PHE A 253 23.45 -44.38 -12.90
C PHE A 253 24.20 -44.95 -14.10
N SER A 254 24.57 -44.11 -15.07
CA SER A 254 25.28 -44.57 -16.28
C SER A 254 26.65 -45.18 -15.98
N HIS A 255 27.26 -44.82 -14.84
CA HIS A 255 28.53 -45.37 -14.37
C HIS A 255 28.36 -46.45 -13.29
N ALA A 256 27.12 -46.89 -13.02
CA ALA A 256 26.79 -47.87 -11.97
C ALA A 256 27.31 -47.48 -10.56
N LEU A 257 27.44 -46.18 -10.29
CA LEU A 257 27.84 -45.64 -8.99
C LEU A 257 26.66 -45.48 -8.02
N LEU A 258 25.44 -45.63 -8.52
CA LEU A 258 24.19 -45.51 -7.77
C LEU A 258 23.10 -46.39 -8.42
N THR A 259 22.12 -46.81 -7.64
CA THR A 259 20.90 -47.48 -8.11
C THR A 259 19.65 -46.66 -7.78
N GLN A 260 18.55 -46.88 -8.51
CA GLN A 260 17.34 -46.06 -8.36
C GLN A 260 16.73 -46.14 -6.95
N ASP A 261 16.85 -47.27 -6.27
CA ASP A 261 16.32 -47.50 -4.92
C ASP A 261 17.08 -46.71 -3.83
N GLU A 262 18.26 -46.16 -4.16
CA GLU A 262 19.05 -45.33 -3.26
C GLU A 262 18.65 -43.85 -3.29
N LEU A 263 17.74 -43.45 -4.19
CA LEU A 263 17.23 -42.09 -4.30
C LEU A 263 15.93 -41.89 -3.52
N ILE A 264 15.89 -40.84 -2.71
CA ILE A 264 14.65 -40.31 -2.14
C ILE A 264 14.32 -38.99 -2.84
N PRO A 265 13.11 -38.79 -3.39
CA PRO A 265 12.71 -37.50 -3.94
C PRO A 265 12.94 -36.35 -2.93
N TRP A 266 13.63 -35.31 -3.38
CA TRP A 266 13.86 -34.11 -2.59
C TRP A 266 12.61 -33.23 -2.63
N ALA A 267 11.61 -33.59 -1.84
CA ALA A 267 10.38 -32.82 -1.71
C ALA A 267 10.56 -31.65 -0.75
N THR A 268 10.03 -30.48 -1.10
CA THR A 268 9.73 -29.44 -0.11
C THR A 268 8.76 -30.03 0.92
N ARG A 269 9.03 -29.86 2.22
CA ARG A 269 8.06 -30.26 3.25
C ARG A 269 6.71 -29.62 2.92
N ASP A 270 5.70 -30.44 2.67
CA ASP A 270 4.32 -29.97 2.55
C ASP A 270 3.93 -29.37 3.90
N HIS A 271 4.01 -28.05 4.01
CA HIS A 271 3.29 -27.35 5.04
C HIS A 271 1.86 -27.32 4.57
N GLY A 272 1.09 -28.34 4.96
CA GLY A 272 -0.29 -28.53 4.54
C GLY A 272 -0.99 -27.18 4.48
N ILE A 273 -1.40 -26.77 3.28
CA ILE A 273 -1.97 -25.45 3.01
C ILE A 273 -3.14 -25.15 3.96
N GLN A 274 -3.81 -26.20 4.45
CA GLN A 274 -4.83 -26.17 5.50
C GLN A 274 -4.35 -25.52 6.81
N LEU A 275 -3.12 -25.77 7.28
CA LEU A 275 -2.57 -25.16 8.50
C LEU A 275 -2.25 -23.67 8.30
N LEU A 276 -1.79 -23.30 7.11
CA LEU A 276 -1.57 -21.89 6.73
C LEU A 276 -2.90 -21.15 6.56
N ALA A 277 -3.88 -21.78 5.93
CA ALA A 277 -5.25 -21.26 5.80
C ALA A 277 -5.95 -21.13 7.16
N GLN A 278 -5.75 -22.08 8.09
CA GLN A 278 -6.27 -21.98 9.46
C GLN A 278 -5.59 -20.87 10.27
N ALA A 279 -4.28 -20.66 10.10
CA ALA A 279 -3.56 -19.56 10.74
C ALA A 279 -3.98 -18.19 10.18
N LEU A 280 -4.15 -18.08 8.86
CA LEU A 280 -4.68 -16.89 8.20
C LEU A 280 -6.14 -16.63 8.60
N ALA A 281 -6.97 -17.67 8.67
CA ALA A 281 -8.36 -17.57 9.14
C ALA A 281 -8.46 -17.21 10.64
N HIS A 282 -7.47 -17.57 11.46
CA HIS A 282 -7.38 -17.10 12.85
C HIS A 282 -7.01 -15.61 12.94
N CYS A 283 -6.13 -15.11 12.06
CA CYS A 283 -5.86 -13.68 11.95
C CYS A 283 -7.08 -12.90 11.43
N ASP A 284 -7.84 -13.48 10.50
CA ASP A 284 -9.11 -12.90 10.03
C ASP A 284 -10.19 -12.89 11.13
N ARG A 285 -10.23 -13.93 11.97
CA ARG A 285 -11.16 -13.98 13.12
C ARG A 285 -10.80 -12.98 14.22
N SER A 286 -9.54 -12.61 14.39
CA SER A 286 -9.17 -11.51 15.29
C SER A 286 -9.60 -10.13 14.78
N LEU A 287 -9.90 -9.99 13.48
CA LEU A 287 -10.52 -8.78 12.90
C LEU A 287 -12.05 -8.86 12.93
N SER A 288 -12.64 -10.07 12.89
CA SER A 288 -14.10 -10.27 12.95
C SER A 288 -14.71 -10.26 14.35
N HIS A 289 -13.92 -10.03 15.40
CA HIS A 289 -14.41 -9.86 16.78
C HIS A 289 -14.62 -8.38 17.19
N MET A 290 -14.63 -7.44 16.23
CA MET A 290 -15.35 -6.18 16.44
C MET A 290 -16.84 -6.43 16.23
N ASP A 291 -17.53 -6.69 17.35
CA ASP A 291 -18.97 -6.85 17.45
C ASP A 291 -19.73 -5.74 16.70
N LEU A 292 -20.29 -6.09 15.54
CA LEU A 292 -21.44 -5.40 14.95
C LEU A 292 -22.71 -6.09 15.43
N ASN A 293 -23.01 -5.98 16.71
CA ASN A 293 -24.30 -6.41 17.27
C ASN A 293 -24.88 -5.33 18.20
N GLY A 294 -25.59 -4.39 17.59
CA GLY A 294 -26.71 -3.66 18.17
C GLY A 294 -27.60 -3.31 16.97
N SER A 295 -28.87 -3.67 16.88
CA SER A 295 -29.86 -3.95 17.90
C SER A 295 -31.00 -4.75 17.28
N THR A 296 -31.43 -5.80 17.97
CA THR A 296 -32.80 -6.33 17.90
C THR A 296 -33.81 -5.24 18.23
N LEU A 297 -34.81 -5.03 17.38
CA LEU A 297 -36.14 -4.54 17.76
C LEU A 297 -37.18 -5.17 16.80
N GLU A 298 -37.85 -6.21 17.29
CA GLU A 298 -39.19 -6.63 16.85
C GLU A 298 -40.26 -5.86 17.64
N SER A 299 -41.50 -5.86 17.12
CA SER A 299 -42.78 -5.29 17.62
C SER A 299 -42.90 -3.75 17.58
N ASP A 300 -43.88 -3.12 16.93
CA ASP A 300 -45.21 -3.52 16.41
C ASP A 300 -45.44 -3.01 14.97
#